data_AF-A0A436E0S2-F1
#
_entry.id   AF-A0A436E0S2-F1
#
_cell.length_a   1.000
_cell.length_b   1.000
_cell.length_c   1.000
_cell.angle_alpha   90.00
_cell.angle_beta   90.00
_cell.angle_gamma   90.00
#
_symmetry.space_group_name_H-M   'P 1'
#
loop_
_entity.id
_entity.type
_entity.pdbx_description
1 polymer ?
#
loop_
_entity_poly.entity_id
_entity_poly.type
_entity_poly.pdbx_seq_one_letter_code
_entity_poly.pdbx_strand_id
1 'polypeptide(L)'
;MLTRRTLAAALIAAIAMPSLAAAQATTPSAATIERKLEAAPRVKLRPNERVTIREFKRRPDLRRMARSIDIQSINFAFGSAAIANSQYDKIETIADALRRILRRDRGARVLIEGHTDAVGSFQSNQALSEQRAASLKRTL
;
A
#
# COMPACT_ATOMS: atom_id res chain seq x y z
N MET A 1 -42.35 56.86 19.44
CA MET A 1 -42.34 56.10 18.17
C MET A 1 -40.89 55.96 17.72
N LEU A 2 -40.47 54.71 17.45
CA LEU A 2 -39.25 54.21 16.76
C LEU A 2 -37.88 54.49 17.42
N THR A 3 -37.32 53.59 18.25
CA THR A 3 -36.46 52.38 17.98
C THR A 3 -35.00 52.70 17.60
N ARG A 4 -34.05 52.61 18.55
CA ARG A 4 -33.18 51.45 18.88
C ARG A 4 -32.23 51.01 17.75
N ARG A 5 -30.95 51.39 17.92
CA ARG A 5 -29.70 50.63 17.72
C ARG A 5 -29.63 49.65 16.53
N THR A 6 -28.76 49.95 15.56
CA THR A 6 -28.11 48.92 14.73
C THR A 6 -26.65 49.29 14.45
N LEU A 7 -25.75 48.69 15.22
CA LEU A 7 -24.40 48.33 14.79
C LEU A 7 -24.53 47.09 13.92
N ALA A 8 -23.94 47.09 12.72
CA ALA A 8 -23.61 45.86 12.02
C ALA A 8 -22.52 46.14 10.98
N ALA A 9 -21.27 46.21 11.46
CA ALA A 9 -20.13 45.88 10.62
C ALA A 9 -20.12 44.35 10.49
N ALA A 10 -20.33 43.85 9.27
CA ALA A 10 -20.15 42.44 8.95
C ALA A 10 -19.26 42.34 7.71
N LEU A 11 -17.96 42.59 7.90
CA LEU A 11 -16.93 42.18 6.97
C LEU A 11 -16.63 40.70 7.27
N ILE A 12 -17.41 39.78 6.71
CA ILE A 12 -17.02 38.35 6.73
C ILE A 12 -16.00 38.18 5.62
N ALA A 13 -14.73 38.41 5.95
CA ALA A 13 -13.62 37.90 5.16
C ALA A 13 -13.74 36.37 5.17
N ALA A 14 -14.17 35.80 4.05
CA ALA A 14 -14.06 34.37 3.81
C ALA A 14 -12.57 34.05 3.75
N ILE A 15 -11.99 33.72 4.90
CA ILE A 15 -10.66 33.13 4.98
C ILE A 15 -10.79 31.81 4.23
N ALA A 16 -10.27 31.79 3.00
CA ALA A 16 -10.01 30.58 2.26
C ALA A 16 -9.04 29.75 3.11
N MET A 17 -9.58 28.88 3.96
CA MET A 17 -8.77 27.88 4.63
C MET A 17 -8.27 26.97 3.50
N PRO A 18 -6.95 26.89 3.25
CA PRO A 18 -6.42 25.85 2.41
C PRO A 18 -6.78 24.56 3.15
N SER A 19 -7.71 23.79 2.58
CA SER A 19 -7.91 22.42 3.02
C SER A 19 -6.53 21.78 3.03
N LEU A 20 -6.13 21.22 4.17
CA LEU A 20 -4.96 20.37 4.26
C LEU A 20 -5.20 19.26 3.25
N ALA A 21 -4.63 19.41 2.05
CA ALA A 21 -4.45 18.32 1.13
C ALA A 21 -3.68 17.29 1.94
N ALA A 22 -4.38 16.26 2.44
CA ALA A 22 -3.74 15.11 3.03
C ALA A 22 -2.64 14.73 2.05
N ALA A 23 -1.39 14.63 2.54
CA ALA A 23 -0.29 14.18 1.71
C ALA A 23 -0.62 12.73 1.31
N GLN A 24 -1.35 12.54 0.21
CA GLN A 24 -1.60 11.24 -0.36
C GLN A 24 -0.21 10.72 -0.74
N ALA A 25 0.23 9.64 -0.09
CA ALA A 25 1.46 8.97 -0.45
C ALA A 25 1.44 8.71 -1.95
N THR A 26 2.43 9.27 -2.67
CA THR A 26 2.57 9.08 -4.10
C THR A 26 2.99 7.63 -4.37
N THR A 27 2.29 6.96 -5.29
CA THR A 27 2.69 5.60 -5.70
C THR A 27 4.08 5.66 -6.32
N PRO A 28 5.05 4.84 -5.87
CA PRO A 28 6.35 4.75 -6.52
C PRO A 28 6.21 4.36 -7.99
N SER A 29 7.05 4.92 -8.86
CA SER A 29 7.05 4.54 -10.28
C SER A 29 7.42 3.06 -10.48
N ALA A 30 6.96 2.46 -11.58
CA ALA A 30 7.25 1.06 -11.90
C ALA A 30 8.76 0.75 -11.88
N ALA A 31 9.58 1.64 -12.45
CA ALA A 31 11.04 1.52 -12.45
C ALA A 31 11.65 1.58 -11.04
N THR A 32 11.02 2.33 -10.12
CA THR A 32 11.46 2.38 -8.72
C THR A 32 11.09 1.10 -7.97
N ILE A 33 9.89 0.56 -8.20
CA ILE A 33 9.45 -0.72 -7.63
C ILE A 33 10.38 -1.84 -8.11
N GLU A 34 10.59 -1.94 -9.42
CA GLU A 34 11.52 -2.89 -10.06
C GLU A 34 12.91 -2.82 -9.45
N ARG A 35 13.53 -1.64 -9.44
CA ARG A 35 14.88 -1.43 -8.89
C ARG A 35 14.99 -1.85 -7.42
N LYS A 36 13.97 -1.59 -6.60
CA LYS A 36 14.00 -1.98 -5.18
C LYS A 36 13.86 -3.49 -4.99
N LEU A 37 13.00 -4.14 -5.78
CA LEU A 37 12.75 -5.58 -5.68
C LEU A 37 13.88 -6.42 -6.28
N GLU A 38 14.54 -5.96 -7.35
CA GLU A 38 15.66 -6.68 -7.98
C GLU A 38 17.02 -6.47 -7.29
N ALA A 39 17.10 -5.60 -6.29
CA ALA A 39 18.34 -5.40 -5.55
C ALA A 39 18.82 -6.73 -4.92
N ALA A 40 20.14 -6.96 -4.87
CA ALA A 40 20.70 -8.19 -4.31
C ALA A 40 20.11 -8.46 -2.90
N PRO A 41 19.70 -9.70 -2.54
CA PRO A 41 19.12 -10.00 -1.23
C PRO A 41 19.97 -9.47 -0.07
N ARG A 42 19.34 -9.12 1.06
CA ARG A 42 20.08 -8.63 2.24
C ARG A 42 21.01 -9.70 2.80
N VAL A 43 20.59 -10.95 2.68
CA VAL A 43 21.38 -12.13 3.07
C VAL A 43 21.34 -13.13 1.92
N LYS A 44 22.49 -13.69 1.57
CA LYS A 44 22.59 -14.77 0.57
C LYS A 44 22.52 -16.11 1.27
N LEU A 45 21.52 -16.92 0.92
CA LEU A 45 21.41 -18.30 1.37
C LEU A 45 22.40 -19.17 0.60
N ARG A 46 23.04 -20.11 1.31
CA ARG A 46 23.84 -21.16 0.69
C ARG A 46 22.93 -22.14 -0.06
N PRO A 47 23.47 -22.89 -1.05
CA PRO A 47 22.67 -23.87 -1.80
C PRO A 47 21.97 -24.94 -0.94
N ASN A 48 22.50 -25.25 0.25
CA ASN A 48 21.93 -26.20 1.20
C ASN A 48 20.91 -25.57 2.17
N GLU A 49 20.68 -24.26 2.11
CA GLU A 49 19.72 -23.52 2.93
C GLU A 49 18.45 -23.17 2.13
N ARG A 50 18.02 -24.07 1.23
CA ARG A 50 16.81 -23.87 0.44
C ARG A 50 15.61 -23.80 1.37
N VAL A 51 14.81 -22.74 1.19
CA VAL A 51 13.59 -22.50 1.95
C VAL A 51 12.38 -22.75 1.08
N THR A 52 11.37 -23.41 1.64
CA THR A 52 10.11 -23.63 0.91
C THR A 52 9.26 -22.38 0.90
N ILE A 53 8.34 -22.24 -0.07
CA ILE A 53 7.38 -21.12 -0.09
C ILE A 53 6.56 -21.06 1.21
N ARG A 54 6.15 -22.21 1.73
CA ARG A 54 5.39 -22.30 2.99
C ARG A 54 6.20 -21.78 4.17
N GLU A 55 7.47 -22.14 4.23
CA GLU A 55 8.38 -21.70 5.27
C GLU A 55 8.65 -20.20 5.17
N PHE A 56 8.95 -19.69 3.98
CA PHE A 56 9.14 -18.26 3.72
C PHE A 56 7.92 -17.43 4.17
N LYS A 57 6.71 -17.89 3.88
CA LYS A 57 5.47 -17.23 4.34
C LYS A 57 5.31 -17.22 5.86
N ARG A 58 5.72 -18.29 6.55
CA ARG A 58 5.50 -18.44 8.00
C ARG A 58 6.60 -17.81 8.85
N ARG A 59 7.82 -17.69 8.33
CA ARG A 59 9.01 -17.25 9.07
C ARG A 59 9.37 -15.78 8.78
N PRO A 60 9.14 -14.85 9.72
CA PRO A 60 9.44 -13.42 9.51
C PRO A 60 10.93 -13.14 9.28
N ASP A 61 11.81 -13.95 9.88
CA ASP A 61 13.25 -13.87 9.69
C ASP A 61 13.65 -14.11 8.24
N LEU A 62 13.06 -15.12 7.57
CA LEU A 62 13.29 -15.36 6.15
C LEU A 62 12.76 -14.23 5.28
N ARG A 63 11.58 -13.69 5.60
CA ARG A 63 11.00 -12.56 4.83
C ARG A 63 11.88 -11.32 4.89
N ARG A 64 12.47 -11.03 6.05
CA ARG A 64 13.41 -9.90 6.22
C ARG A 64 14.71 -10.02 5.42
N MET A 65 15.07 -11.22 4.95
CA MET A 65 16.25 -11.44 4.10
C MET A 65 16.00 -11.02 2.64
N ALA A 66 14.74 -11.12 2.19
CA ALA A 66 14.34 -10.70 0.86
C ALA A 66 14.26 -9.17 0.73
N ARG A 67 14.23 -8.69 -0.51
CA ARG A 67 13.93 -7.29 -0.77
C ARG A 67 12.43 -7.06 -0.70
N SER A 68 12.07 -5.95 -0.08
CA SER A 68 10.69 -5.48 0.07
C SER A 68 10.60 -4.00 -0.28
N ILE A 69 9.39 -3.58 -0.63
CA ILE A 69 9.00 -2.19 -0.79
C ILE A 69 7.63 -2.02 -0.18
N ASP A 70 7.48 -1.02 0.68
CA ASP A 70 6.19 -0.66 1.27
C ASP A 70 5.48 0.35 0.37
N ILE A 71 4.27 0.01 -0.06
CA ILE A 71 3.44 0.85 -0.93
C ILE A 71 2.20 1.27 -0.14
N GLN A 72 2.25 2.48 0.41
CA GLN A 72 1.16 3.04 1.25
C GLN A 72 0.08 3.77 0.43
N SER A 73 0.25 3.88 -0.89
CA SER A 73 -0.64 4.63 -1.77
C SER A 73 -1.90 3.86 -2.18
N ILE A 74 -1.92 2.52 -2.00
CA ILE A 74 -3.07 1.66 -2.25
C ILE A 74 -3.95 1.62 -1.02
N ASN A 75 -5.15 2.17 -1.13
CA ASN A 75 -6.08 2.28 -0.01
C ASN A 75 -7.33 1.42 -0.24
N PHE A 76 -7.83 0.85 0.85
CA PHE A 76 -9.07 0.09 0.90
C PHE A 76 -10.06 0.82 1.79
N ALA A 77 -11.36 0.68 1.52
CA ALA A 77 -12.39 1.13 2.44
C ALA A 77 -12.27 0.39 3.79
N PHE A 78 -12.77 1.02 4.86
CA PHE A 78 -12.78 0.43 6.19
C PHE A 78 -13.50 -0.93 6.18
N GLY A 79 -12.90 -1.93 6.83
CA GLY A 79 -13.44 -3.30 6.88
C GLY A 79 -13.55 -4.02 5.53
N SER A 80 -12.99 -3.46 4.45
CA SER A 80 -13.16 -4.00 3.09
C SER A 80 -11.84 -4.46 2.47
N ALA A 81 -11.95 -5.50 1.64
CA ALA A 81 -10.90 -5.97 0.73
C ALA A 81 -11.24 -5.71 -0.74
N ALA A 82 -12.31 -4.94 -1.02
CA ALA A 82 -12.69 -4.54 -2.37
C ALA A 82 -11.77 -3.42 -2.87
N ILE A 83 -11.32 -3.55 -4.11
CA ILE A 83 -10.47 -2.55 -4.79
C ILE A 83 -11.39 -1.56 -5.50
N ALA A 84 -11.31 -0.29 -5.11
CA ALA A 84 -12.04 0.79 -5.77
C ALA A 84 -11.43 1.12 -7.14
N ASN A 85 -12.25 1.58 -8.08
CA ASN A 85 -11.81 1.99 -9.43
C ASN A 85 -10.64 2.99 -9.40
N SER A 86 -10.64 3.90 -8.43
CA SER A 86 -9.57 4.90 -8.24
C SER A 86 -8.21 4.32 -7.86
N GLN A 87 -8.12 3.03 -7.52
CA GLN A 87 -6.85 2.36 -7.22
C GLN A 87 -6.23 1.70 -8.45
N TYR A 88 -6.96 1.52 -9.55
CA TYR A 88 -6.47 0.72 -10.69
C TYR A 88 -5.24 1.32 -11.35
N ASP A 89 -5.17 2.64 -11.55
CA ASP A 89 -3.96 3.27 -12.14
C ASP A 89 -2.69 3.00 -11.31
N LYS A 90 -2.84 2.96 -9.98
CA LYS A 90 -1.74 2.67 -9.07
C LYS A 90 -1.37 1.19 -9.11
N ILE A 91 -2.36 0.30 -9.20
CA ILE A 91 -2.15 -1.14 -9.32
C ILE A 91 -1.48 -1.47 -10.65
N GLU A 92 -1.86 -0.78 -11.73
CA GLU A 92 -1.25 -0.95 -13.05
C GLU A 92 0.24 -0.59 -13.03
N THR A 93 0.61 0.45 -12.28
CA THR A 93 2.02 0.82 -12.05
C THR A 93 2.80 -0.32 -11.36
N ILE A 94 2.17 -1.03 -10.41
CA ILE A 94 2.76 -2.20 -9.75
C ILE A 94 2.84 -3.36 -10.73
N ALA A 95 1.77 -3.63 -11.49
CA ALA A 95 1.73 -4.69 -12.49
C ALA A 95 2.84 -4.52 -13.53
N ASP A 96 3.06 -3.30 -14.00
CA ASP A 96 4.15 -2.96 -14.92
C ASP A 96 5.53 -3.34 -14.36
N ALA A 97 5.79 -3.02 -13.09
CA ALA A 97 7.03 -3.39 -12.43
C ALA A 97 7.19 -4.92 -12.34
N LEU A 98 6.14 -5.62 -11.92
CA LEU A 98 6.15 -7.09 -11.82
C LEU A 98 6.35 -7.75 -13.19
N ARG A 99 5.72 -7.23 -14.25
CA ARG A 99 5.91 -7.70 -15.62
C ARG A 99 7.36 -7.53 -16.09
N ARG A 100 8.02 -6.43 -15.74
CA ARG A 100 9.45 -6.21 -16.04
C ARG A 100 10.34 -7.24 -15.35
N ILE A 101 10.15 -7.43 -14.04
CA ILE A 101 10.86 -8.44 -13.24
C ILE A 101 10.69 -9.84 -13.84
N LEU A 102 9.44 -10.23 -14.12
CA LEU A 102 9.13 -11.56 -14.66
C LEU A 102 9.66 -11.78 -16.08
N ARG A 103 9.82 -10.73 -16.89
CA ARG A 103 10.48 -10.84 -18.20
C ARG A 103 11.97 -11.15 -18.06
N ARG A 104 12.62 -10.62 -17.03
CA ARG A 104 14.04 -10.84 -16.74
C ARG A 104 14.28 -12.21 -16.10
N ASP A 105 13.43 -12.58 -15.15
CA ASP A 105 13.45 -13.87 -14.47
C ASP A 105 12.04 -14.45 -14.37
N ARG A 106 11.76 -15.44 -15.22
CA ARG A 106 10.46 -16.16 -15.24
C ARG A 106 10.24 -17.00 -13.97
N GLY A 107 11.30 -17.31 -13.24
CA GLY A 107 11.28 -18.01 -11.96
C GLY A 107 10.99 -17.10 -10.77
N ALA A 108 11.00 -15.77 -10.95
CA ALA A 108 10.80 -14.83 -9.87
C ALA A 108 9.48 -15.08 -9.13
N ARG A 109 9.53 -14.91 -7.81
CA ARG A 109 8.40 -15.06 -6.90
C ARG A 109 8.33 -13.80 -6.04
N VAL A 110 7.13 -13.25 -5.93
CA VAL A 110 6.84 -12.08 -5.09
C VAL A 110 5.83 -12.48 -4.01
N LEU A 111 6.07 -12.02 -2.80
CA LEU A 111 5.11 -12.10 -1.70
C LEU A 111 4.40 -10.76 -1.58
N ILE A 112 3.07 -10.79 -1.59
CA ILE A 112 2.22 -9.62 -1.34
C ILE A 112 1.68 -9.75 0.08
N GLU A 113 1.93 -8.74 0.91
CA GLU A 113 1.46 -8.68 2.30
C GLU A 113 0.48 -7.50 2.44
N GLY A 114 -0.72 -7.79 2.94
CA GLY A 114 -1.67 -6.76 3.33
C GLY A 114 -1.41 -6.33 4.76
N HIS A 115 -1.68 -5.06 5.05
CA HIS A 115 -1.63 -4.51 6.40
C HIS A 115 -2.96 -3.83 6.72
N THR A 116 -3.36 -3.94 7.98
CA THR A 116 -4.49 -3.21 8.57
C THR A 116 -3.98 -2.35 9.71
N ASP A 117 -4.85 -1.47 10.21
CA ASP A 117 -4.62 -0.83 11.50
C ASP A 117 -4.84 -1.83 12.65
N ALA A 118 -4.70 -1.34 13.88
CA ALA A 118 -4.89 -2.12 15.11
C ALA A 118 -6.32 -2.03 15.67
N VAL A 119 -7.30 -1.61 14.86
CA VAL A 119 -8.70 -1.51 15.31
C VAL A 119 -9.35 -2.89 15.22
N GLY A 120 -9.97 -3.35 16.30
CA GLY A 120 -10.62 -4.67 16.37
C GLY A 120 -9.70 -5.80 16.84
N SER A 121 -10.10 -7.06 16.60
CA SER A 121 -9.35 -8.23 17.04
C SER A 121 -8.16 -8.52 16.12
N PHE A 122 -7.12 -9.15 16.68
CA PHE A 122 -5.97 -9.63 15.89
C PHE A 122 -6.41 -10.56 14.75
N GLN A 123 -7.33 -11.48 15.02
CA GLN A 123 -7.82 -12.47 14.06
C GLN A 123 -8.57 -11.80 12.90
N SER A 124 -9.41 -10.81 13.18
CA SER A 124 -10.11 -10.05 12.14
C SER A 124 -9.13 -9.25 11.28
N ASN A 125 -8.13 -8.63 11.89
CA ASN A 125 -7.09 -7.88 11.19
C ASN A 125 -6.20 -8.77 10.32
N GLN A 126 -5.84 -9.97 10.81
CA GLN A 126 -5.12 -10.97 10.03
C GLN A 126 -5.93 -11.43 8.81
N ALA A 127 -7.20 -11.79 9.01
CA ALA A 127 -8.08 -12.23 7.93
C ALA A 127 -8.28 -11.12 6.87
N LEU A 128 -8.52 -9.88 7.30
CA LEU A 128 -8.69 -8.73 6.40
C LEU A 128 -7.40 -8.42 5.62
N SER A 129 -6.24 -8.50 6.28
CA SER A 129 -4.93 -8.35 5.65
C SER A 129 -4.70 -9.40 4.54
N GLU A 130 -5.01 -10.66 4.82
CA GLU A 130 -4.92 -11.75 3.84
C GLU A 130 -5.89 -11.57 2.67
N GLN A 131 -7.12 -11.15 2.94
CA GLN A 131 -8.11 -10.87 1.89
C GLN A 131 -7.67 -9.72 0.97
N ARG A 132 -7.12 -8.63 1.53
CA ARG A 132 -6.59 -7.50 0.75
C ARG A 132 -5.41 -7.92 -0.14
N ALA A 133 -4.48 -8.69 0.40
CA ALA A 133 -3.38 -9.26 -0.38
C ALA A 133 -3.88 -10.18 -1.50
N ALA A 134 -4.89 -11.01 -1.22
CA ALA A 134 -5.50 -11.89 -2.20
C ALA A 134 -6.26 -11.12 -3.29
N SER A 135 -6.97 -10.04 -2.95
CA SER A 135 -7.60 -9.15 -3.92
C SER A 135 -6.58 -8.52 -4.85
N LEU A 136 -5.52 -7.92 -4.32
CA LEU A 136 -4.44 -7.37 -5.15
C LEU A 136 -3.82 -8.44 -6.06
N LYS A 137 -3.54 -9.62 -5.52
CA LYS A 137 -3.00 -10.73 -6.31
C LYS A 137 -3.90 -11.13 -7.49
N ARG A 138 -5.22 -11.08 -7.34
CA ARG A 138 -6.15 -11.40 -8.44
C ARG A 138 -6.22 -10.32 -9.51
N THR A 139 -5.90 -9.08 -9.14
CA THR A 139 -5.94 -7.92 -10.04
C THR A 139 -4.63 -7.74 -10.82
N LEU A 140 -3.49 -8.15 -10.26
CA LEU A 140 -2.16 -8.13 -10.89
C LEU A 140 -1.96 -9.27 -11.89
#